data_AF-A0A3M2GW25-F1
#
_entry.id   AF-A0A3M2GW25-F1
#
_cell.length_a   1.000
_cell.length_b   1.000
_cell.length_c   1.000
_cell.angle_alpha   90.00
_cell.angle_beta   90.00
_cell.angle_gamma   90.00
#
_symmetry.space_group_name_H-M   'P 1'
#
loop_
_entity.id
_entity.type
_entity.pdbx_description
1 polymer ?
#
loop_
_entity_poly.entity_id
_entity_poly.type
_entity_poly.pdbx_seq_one_letter_code
_entity_poly.pdbx_strand_id
1 'polypeptide(L)'
;MSHAQGSKGPSTANDDGIPAPSGAATLIDTDYVVGQDNIRGRYLVNLDIHGTVFIVSALSALLFVVLALALHNEVEPLFKAVRDWLTQNLAWFFIGSANIFVLLCLGLIVSPLG
;
A
#
# COMPACT_ATOMS: atom_id res chain seq x y z
N MET A 1 7.62 -56.96 7.05
CA MET A 1 8.63 -56.25 6.24
C MET A 1 7.89 -55.54 5.13
N SER A 2 7.82 -54.20 5.25
CA SER A 2 6.80 -53.34 4.65
C SER A 2 7.01 -53.08 3.16
N HIS A 3 5.89 -52.97 2.46
CA HIS A 3 5.73 -52.75 1.03
C HIS A 3 6.24 -51.38 0.54
N ALA A 4 6.83 -51.43 -0.67
CA ALA A 4 6.68 -50.56 -1.84
C ALA A 4 6.62 -49.02 -1.68
N GLN A 5 7.60 -48.38 -2.32
CA GLN A 5 7.57 -47.01 -2.85
C GLN A 5 6.27 -46.68 -3.58
N GLY A 6 5.64 -45.57 -3.19
CA GLY A 6 4.67 -44.83 -3.99
C GLY A 6 5.24 -43.46 -4.35
N SER A 7 5.82 -43.36 -5.55
CA SER A 7 6.20 -42.11 -6.22
C SER A 7 4.96 -41.23 -6.41
N LYS A 8 4.89 -40.06 -5.75
CA LYS A 8 3.87 -39.05 -6.01
C LYS A 8 4.45 -38.03 -7.00
N GLY A 9 4.17 -38.26 -8.30
CA GLY A 9 4.39 -37.29 -9.37
C GLY A 9 3.50 -36.04 -9.22
N PRO A 10 3.69 -35.02 -10.08
CA PRO A 10 3.36 -33.63 -9.80
C PRO A 10 1.84 -33.43 -9.71
N SER A 11 1.39 -32.85 -8.59
CA SER A 11 0.02 -32.36 -8.44
C SER A 11 -0.25 -31.31 -9.51
N THR A 12 -1.11 -31.65 -10.45
CA THR A 12 -1.61 -30.81 -11.53
C THR A 12 -2.39 -29.62 -10.96
N ALA A 13 -2.03 -28.42 -11.42
CA ALA A 13 -2.81 -27.17 -11.47
C ALA A 13 -3.78 -26.89 -10.31
N ASN A 14 -3.43 -25.93 -9.44
CA ASN A 14 -4.42 -25.24 -8.63
C ASN A 14 -5.37 -24.49 -9.59
N ASP A 15 -6.68 -24.63 -9.38
CA ASP A 15 -7.79 -24.13 -10.22
C ASP A 15 -7.92 -22.58 -10.22
N ASP A 16 -6.94 -21.89 -9.62
CA ASP A 16 -6.93 -20.43 -9.40
C ASP A 16 -6.37 -19.64 -10.59
N GLY A 17 -6.06 -20.29 -11.71
CA GLY A 17 -5.57 -19.64 -12.93
C GLY A 17 -4.17 -19.02 -12.83
N ILE A 18 -3.44 -19.26 -11.72
CA ILE A 18 -2.08 -18.76 -11.53
C ILE A 18 -1.08 -19.75 -12.15
N PRO A 19 -0.27 -19.33 -13.15
CA PRO A 19 0.75 -20.18 -13.74
C PRO A 19 1.73 -20.69 -12.69
N ALA A 20 2.13 -21.96 -12.81
CA ALA A 20 3.17 -22.52 -11.96
C ALA A 20 4.49 -21.74 -12.13
N PRO A 21 5.24 -21.48 -11.05
CA PRO A 21 6.46 -20.70 -11.10
C PRO A 21 7.49 -21.35 -12.05
N SER A 22 8.09 -20.56 -12.95
CA SER A 22 8.96 -21.03 -14.02
C SER A 22 10.45 -21.19 -13.62
N GLY A 23 10.74 -21.42 -12.34
CA GLY A 23 12.11 -21.48 -11.80
C GLY A 23 12.21 -22.31 -10.52
N ALA A 24 13.38 -22.32 -9.88
CA ALA A 24 13.61 -22.99 -8.60
C ALA A 24 12.86 -22.26 -7.46
N ALA A 25 11.55 -22.42 -7.42
CA ALA A 25 10.67 -21.87 -6.40
C ALA A 25 10.35 -22.98 -5.39
N THR A 26 10.77 -22.76 -4.15
CA THR A 26 10.32 -23.55 -3.00
C THR A 26 9.12 -22.83 -2.39
N LEU A 27 8.10 -23.56 -1.94
CA LEU A 27 7.05 -22.97 -1.12
C LEU A 27 7.69 -22.36 0.13
N ILE A 28 7.37 -21.10 0.41
CA ILE A 28 7.84 -20.44 1.63
C ILE A 28 7.10 -21.09 2.79
N ASP A 29 7.81 -21.91 3.57
CA ASP A 29 7.28 -22.52 4.79
C ASP A 29 7.42 -21.54 5.94
N THR A 30 6.31 -20.96 6.34
CA THR A 30 6.23 -19.97 7.40
C THR A 30 4.97 -20.19 8.21
N ASP A 31 5.06 -19.99 9.52
CA ASP A 31 3.90 -20.00 10.42
C ASP A 31 2.99 -18.77 10.22
N TYR A 32 3.37 -17.83 9.33
CA TYR A 32 2.62 -16.60 9.06
C TYR A 32 1.38 -16.88 8.19
N VAL A 33 0.20 -16.50 8.69
CA VAL A 33 -1.06 -16.56 7.94
C VAL A 33 -1.41 -15.17 7.40
N VAL A 34 -1.63 -15.07 6.08
CA VAL A 34 -1.99 -13.80 5.43
C VAL A 34 -3.24 -13.18 6.07
N GLY A 35 -3.08 -11.94 6.54
CA GLY A 35 -4.13 -11.16 7.20
C GLY A 35 -4.46 -11.58 8.64
N GLN A 36 -3.57 -12.32 9.32
CA GLN A 36 -3.72 -12.66 10.74
C GLN A 36 -3.79 -11.42 11.66
N ASP A 37 -3.17 -10.31 11.26
CA ASP A 37 -3.13 -9.06 12.02
C ASP A 37 -4.27 -8.09 11.68
N ASN A 38 -5.21 -8.52 10.82
CA ASN A 38 -6.28 -7.66 10.37
C ASN A 38 -7.48 -7.69 11.34
N ILE A 39 -8.10 -6.54 11.52
CA ILE A 39 -9.39 -6.45 12.22
C ILE A 39 -10.46 -6.91 11.24
N ARG A 40 -10.99 -8.10 11.46
CA ARG A 40 -12.01 -8.73 10.61
C ARG A 40 -13.39 -8.55 11.21
N GLY A 41 -14.27 -7.88 10.47
CA GLY A 41 -15.68 -7.67 10.86
C GLY A 41 -16.62 -7.95 9.70
N ARG A 42 -17.76 -8.58 10.00
CA ARG A 42 -18.82 -8.86 9.02
C ARG A 42 -20.12 -8.25 9.52
N TYR A 43 -20.23 -6.94 9.40
CA TYR A 43 -21.41 -6.21 9.86
C TYR A 43 -22.32 -5.80 8.68
N LEU A 44 -21.76 -5.39 7.53
CA LEU A 44 -22.47 -5.16 6.25
C LEU A 44 -21.56 -5.33 5.02
N VAL A 45 -20.26 -5.07 5.17
CA VAL A 45 -19.21 -5.33 4.18
C VAL A 45 -18.13 -6.21 4.82
N ASN A 46 -17.42 -7.01 4.02
CA ASN A 46 -16.25 -7.73 4.51
C ASN A 46 -15.14 -6.71 4.79
N LEU A 47 -14.95 -6.40 6.08
CA LEU A 47 -13.95 -5.45 6.53
C LEU A 47 -12.67 -6.23 6.86
N ASP A 48 -11.60 -6.00 6.11
CA ASP A 48 -10.28 -6.59 6.34
C ASP A 48 -9.25 -5.45 6.38
N ILE A 49 -9.06 -4.88 7.57
CA ILE A 49 -8.29 -3.64 7.76
C ILE A 49 -7.07 -3.91 8.64
N HIS A 50 -5.91 -3.42 8.20
CA HIS A 50 -4.70 -3.43 9.00
C HIS A 50 -4.84 -2.45 10.18
N GLY A 51 -5.03 -2.99 11.39
CA GLY A 51 -5.49 -2.22 12.55
C GLY A 51 -4.61 -1.03 12.93
N THR A 52 -3.28 -1.22 12.90
CA THR A 52 -2.32 -0.20 13.36
C THR A 52 -2.40 1.08 12.55
N VAL A 53 -2.23 0.98 11.23
CA VAL A 53 -2.21 2.16 10.36
C VAL A 53 -3.59 2.79 10.22
N PHE A 54 -4.64 1.97 10.21
CA PHE A 54 -6.00 2.47 10.06
C PHE A 54 -6.46 3.27 11.27
N ILE A 55 -6.27 2.74 12.48
CA ILE A 55 -6.74 3.41 13.69
C ILE A 55 -6.01 4.73 13.89
N VAL A 56 -4.69 4.75 13.75
CA VAL A 56 -3.90 5.99 13.89
C VAL A 56 -4.35 7.00 12.84
N SER A 57 -4.45 6.61 11.57
CA SER A 57 -4.86 7.52 10.50
C SER A 57 -6.29 8.04 10.67
N ALA A 58 -7.23 7.17 11.05
CA ALA A 58 -8.63 7.54 11.23
C ALA A 58 -8.81 8.49 12.42
N LEU A 59 -8.15 8.23 13.55
CA LEU A 59 -8.20 9.12 14.71
C LEU A 59 -7.51 10.45 14.42
N SER A 60 -6.35 10.45 13.76
CA SER A 60 -5.67 11.68 13.36
C SER A 60 -6.52 12.52 12.41
N ALA A 61 -7.13 11.91 11.40
CA ALA A 61 -8.02 12.61 10.46
C ALA A 61 -9.27 13.16 11.16
N LEU A 62 -9.92 12.36 12.01
CA LEU A 62 -11.10 12.79 12.77
C LEU A 62 -10.76 13.97 13.69
N LEU A 63 -9.67 13.86 14.46
CA LEU A 63 -9.21 14.92 15.35
C LEU A 63 -8.91 16.20 14.58
N PHE A 64 -8.19 16.08 13.46
CA PHE A 64 -7.88 17.22 12.59
C PHE A 64 -9.16 17.93 12.12
N VAL A 65 -10.16 17.19 11.63
CA VAL A 65 -11.43 17.77 11.17
C VAL A 65 -12.17 18.47 12.31
N VAL A 66 -12.28 17.82 13.48
CA VAL A 66 -12.96 18.41 14.64
C VAL A 66 -12.27 19.71 15.07
N LEU A 67 -10.94 19.72 15.16
CA LEU A 67 -10.19 20.92 15.52
C LEU A 67 -10.32 22.03 14.47
N ALA A 68 -10.26 21.69 13.18
CA ALA A 68 -10.42 22.64 12.09
C ALA A 68 -11.81 23.32 12.10
N LEU A 69 -12.86 22.56 12.43
CA LEU A 69 -14.21 23.09 12.54
C LEU A 69 -14.42 23.91 13.82
N ALA A 70 -13.88 23.44 14.96
CA ALA A 70 -14.07 24.09 16.25
C ALA A 70 -13.24 25.38 16.41
N LEU A 71 -12.04 25.45 15.81
CA LEU A 71 -11.09 26.57 15.94
C LEU A 71 -10.85 27.29 14.59
N HIS A 72 -11.88 27.39 13.75
CA HIS A 72 -11.78 27.93 12.39
C HIS A 72 -11.04 29.30 12.28
N ASN A 73 -11.26 30.23 13.21
CA ASN A 73 -10.64 31.56 13.21
C ASN A 73 -9.11 31.51 13.41
N GLU A 74 -8.61 30.52 14.14
CA GLU A 74 -7.16 30.32 14.38
C GLU A 74 -6.52 29.51 13.25
N VAL A 75 -7.26 28.55 12.70
CA VAL A 75 -6.77 27.61 11.71
C VAL A 75 -6.67 28.25 10.31
N GLU A 76 -7.57 29.15 9.95
CA GLU A 76 -7.54 29.86 8.66
C GLU A 76 -6.21 30.62 8.42
N PRO A 77 -5.76 31.54 9.31
CA PRO A 77 -4.51 32.26 9.10
C PRO A 77 -3.29 31.31 9.13
N LEU A 78 -3.33 30.26 9.96
CA LEU A 78 -2.28 29.24 10.00
C LEU A 78 -2.16 28.51 8.65
N PHE A 79 -3.28 28.03 8.08
CA PHE A 79 -3.27 27.33 6.79
C PHE A 79 -2.83 28.24 5.64
N LYS A 80 -3.25 29.52 5.66
CA LYS A 80 -2.76 30.51 4.70
C LYS A 80 -1.24 30.70 4.81
N ALA A 81 -0.72 30.88 6.02
CA ALA A 81 0.72 31.03 6.25
C ALA A 81 1.52 29.79 5.81
N VAL A 82 1.03 28.58 6.10
CA VAL A 82 1.66 27.33 5.65
C VAL A 82 1.67 27.26 4.13
N ARG A 83 0.54 27.53 3.47
CA ARG A 83 0.48 27.56 2.00
C ARG A 83 1.45 28.57 1.40
N ASP A 84 1.47 29.78 1.94
CA ASP A 84 2.32 30.86 1.42
C ASP A 84 3.80 30.52 1.62
N TRP A 85 4.17 29.93 2.77
CA TRP A 85 5.52 29.45 3.02
C TRP A 85 5.91 28.31 2.06
N LEU A 86 5.04 27.31 1.87
CA LEU A 86 5.29 26.20 0.95
C LEU A 86 5.49 26.71 -0.49
N THR A 87 4.65 27.63 -0.94
CA THR A 87 4.73 28.16 -2.31
C THR A 87 5.91 29.10 -2.52
N GLN A 88 6.30 29.89 -1.52
CA GLN A 88 7.48 30.74 -1.63
C GLN A 88 8.79 29.96 -1.61
N ASN A 89 8.87 28.88 -0.81
CA ASN A 89 10.12 28.17 -0.58
C ASN A 89 10.28 26.87 -1.40
N LEU A 90 9.18 26.16 -1.65
CA LEU A 90 9.21 24.80 -2.24
C LEU A 90 8.54 24.71 -3.62
N ALA A 91 7.96 25.78 -4.17
CA ALA A 91 7.32 25.71 -5.49
C ALA A 91 8.29 25.24 -6.58
N TRP A 92 9.52 25.77 -6.60
CA TRP A 92 10.53 25.34 -7.57
C TRP A 92 10.88 23.85 -7.42
N PHE A 93 10.92 23.34 -6.18
CA PHE A 93 11.21 21.95 -5.89
C PHE A 93 10.07 21.04 -6.38
N PHE A 94 8.82 21.40 -6.12
CA PHE A 94 7.66 20.61 -6.57
C PHE A 94 7.54 20.60 -8.10
N ILE A 95 7.65 21.77 -8.75
CA ILE A 95 7.59 21.87 -10.21
C ILE A 95 8.80 21.15 -10.85
N GLY A 96 10.00 21.31 -10.28
CA GLY A 96 11.19 20.61 -10.74
C GLY A 96 11.06 19.08 -10.62
N SER A 97 10.58 18.59 -9.47
CA SER A 97 10.36 17.17 -9.24
C SER A 97 9.32 16.57 -10.19
N ALA A 98 8.23 17.30 -10.47
CA ALA A 98 7.23 16.88 -11.44
C ALA A 98 7.82 16.76 -12.86
N ASN A 99 8.63 17.74 -13.30
CA ASN A 99 9.32 17.68 -14.58
C ASN A 99 10.30 16.50 -14.66
N ILE A 100 11.09 16.27 -13.61
CA ILE A 100 12.00 15.12 -13.52
C ILE A 100 11.23 13.80 -13.61
N PHE A 101 10.10 13.69 -12.90
CA PHE A 101 9.26 12.50 -12.93
C PHE A 101 8.71 12.23 -14.33
N VAL A 102 8.24 13.26 -15.04
CA VAL A 102 7.79 13.12 -16.44
C VAL A 102 8.93 12.65 -17.35
N LEU A 103 10.13 13.25 -17.23
CA LEU A 103 11.29 12.82 -18.01
C LEU A 103 11.72 11.38 -17.69
N LEU A 104 11.65 10.98 -16.42
CA LEU A 104 11.88 9.60 -16.00
C LEU A 104 10.88 8.65 -16.66
N CYS A 105 9.58 8.96 -16.63
CA CYS A 105 8.56 8.15 -17.30
C CYS A 105 8.79 8.06 -18.81
N LEU A 106 9.09 9.18 -19.48
CA LEU A 106 9.43 9.19 -20.91
C LEU A 106 10.67 8.35 -21.21
N GLY A 107 11.69 8.45 -20.35
CA GLY A 107 12.89 7.63 -20.42
C GLY A 107 12.60 6.14 -20.26
N LEU A 108 11.76 5.76 -19.29
CA LEU A 108 11.33 4.38 -19.10
C LEU A 108 10.64 3.85 -20.36
N ILE A 109 9.66 4.60 -20.91
CA ILE A 109 8.91 4.22 -22.13
C ILE A 109 9.83 3.87 -23.30
N VAL A 110 10.90 4.64 -23.52
CA VAL A 110 11.81 4.41 -24.67
C VAL A 110 12.95 3.45 -24.34
N SER A 111 13.20 3.20 -23.06
CA SER A 111 14.26 2.31 -22.60
C SER A 111 13.80 0.85 -22.55
N PRO A 112 14.72 -0.12 -22.53
CA PRO A 112 14.37 -1.54 -22.32
C PRO A 112 13.78 -1.88 -20.93
N LEU A 113 13.64 -0.90 -20.03
CA LEU A 113 13.05 -1.06 -18.69
C LEU A 113 11.55 -0.75 -18.65
N GLY A 114 11.02 -0.11 -19.70
CA GLY A 114 9.60 0.25 -19.83
C GLY A 114 8.75 -0.85 -20.46
#